data_AF-A0A4Q6AD73-F1
#
_entry.id   AF-A0A4Q6AD73-F1
#
_cell.length_a   1.000
_cell.length_b   1.000
_cell.length_c   1.000
_cell.angle_alpha   90.00
_cell.angle_beta   90.00
_cell.angle_gamma   90.00
#
_symmetry.space_group_name_H-M   'P 1'
#
loop_
_entity.id
_entity.type
_entity.pdbx_description
1 polymer ?
#
loop_
_entity_poly.entity_id
_entity_poly.type
_entity_poly.pdbx_seq_one_letter_code
_entity_poly.pdbx_strand_id
1 'polypeptide(L)'
;MKRIVSVFLALIIFIPAIAQHDLPPATKSFRFSKKVSLIKQAGKNFRYEMAVRAEDLQTSPGVKFYGIASDLNGKPVPGKFEKIEQRREQEWVIYTIIGQLPESAVSVSFYTDIPARGTWY
;
A
#
# COMPACT_ATOMS: atom_id res chain seq x y z
N MET A 1 0.05 -59.90 27.17
CA MET A 1 -0.38 -58.56 26.72
C MET A 1 0.72 -57.52 26.98
N LYS A 2 1.75 -57.41 26.13
CA LYS A 2 2.83 -56.40 26.29
C LYS A 2 3.38 -55.84 24.96
N ARG A 3 2.83 -56.23 23.81
CA ARG A 3 3.36 -55.85 22.48
C ARG A 3 2.55 -54.78 21.73
N ILE A 4 1.41 -54.34 22.27
CA ILE A 4 0.50 -53.41 21.59
C ILE A 4 0.84 -51.95 21.91
N VAL A 5 1.55 -51.69 23.02
CA VAL A 5 1.80 -50.32 23.49
C VAL A 5 2.92 -49.61 22.71
N SER A 6 3.86 -50.36 22.12
CA SER A 6 5.02 -49.75 21.43
C SER A 6 4.70 -49.13 20.07
N VAL A 7 3.58 -49.52 19.43
CA VAL A 7 3.22 -48.98 18.09
C VAL A 7 2.55 -47.60 18.22
N PHE A 8 1.82 -47.34 19.31
CA PHE A 8 1.18 -46.04 19.53
C PHE A 8 2.16 -44.93 19.95
N LEU A 9 3.28 -45.28 20.60
CA LEU A 9 4.26 -44.29 21.05
C LEU A 9 5.15 -43.76 19.90
N ALA A 10 5.34 -44.55 18.84
CA ALA A 10 6.16 -44.15 17.69
C ALA A 10 5.44 -43.15 16.75
N LEU A 11 4.11 -43.11 16.77
CA LEU A 11 3.31 -42.24 15.90
C LEU A 11 3.20 -40.78 16.39
N ILE A 12 3.53 -40.51 17.66
CA ILE A 12 3.47 -39.15 18.22
C ILE A 12 4.74 -38.33 17.90
N ILE A 13 5.83 -38.98 17.48
CA ILE A 13 7.12 -38.32 17.19
C ILE A 13 7.18 -37.80 15.75
N PHE A 14 6.22 -38.16 14.89
CA PHE A 14 6.15 -37.74 13.49
C PHE A 14 5.09 -36.67 13.22
N ILE A 15 4.66 -35.90 14.22
CA ILE A 15 3.99 -34.63 13.93
C ILE A 15 5.06 -33.72 13.32
N PRO A 16 5.03 -33.44 12.01
CA PRO A 16 5.98 -32.49 11.45
C PRO A 16 5.70 -31.17 12.15
N ALA A 17 6.76 -30.43 12.47
CA ALA A 17 6.69 -29.03 12.86
C ALA A 17 6.00 -28.24 11.75
N ILE A 18 4.67 -28.30 11.69
CA ILE A 18 3.86 -27.53 10.77
C ILE A 18 3.66 -26.18 11.43
N ALA A 19 4.36 -25.21 10.86
CA ALA A 19 3.95 -23.82 10.78
C ALA A 19 3.96 -23.04 12.10
N GLN A 20 5.16 -22.74 12.61
CA GLN A 20 5.43 -21.31 12.78
C GLN A 20 5.52 -20.72 11.37
N HIS A 21 4.38 -20.32 10.81
CA HIS A 21 4.41 -19.30 9.79
C HIS A 21 5.00 -18.09 10.49
N ASP A 22 6.29 -17.84 10.26
CA ASP A 22 6.88 -16.53 10.53
C ASP A 22 6.05 -15.54 9.72
N LEU A 23 5.02 -14.97 10.38
CA LEU A 23 4.35 -13.80 9.86
C LEU A 23 5.47 -12.81 9.58
N PRO A 24 5.68 -12.42 8.31
CA PRO A 24 6.77 -11.52 7.98
C PRO A 24 6.63 -10.32 8.92
N PRO A 25 7.72 -9.89 9.58
CA PRO A 25 7.66 -8.86 10.59
C PRO A 25 6.89 -7.68 10.01
N ALA A 26 5.84 -7.24 10.70
CA ALA A 26 4.97 -6.18 10.21
C ALA A 26 5.84 -4.99 9.81
N THR A 27 5.96 -4.76 8.50
CA THR A 27 6.73 -3.62 7.99
C THR A 27 6.02 -2.38 8.48
N LYS A 28 6.56 -1.77 9.54
CA LYS A 28 6.07 -0.47 10.02
C LYS A 28 6.12 0.48 8.82
N SER A 29 4.99 1.13 8.53
CA SER A 29 4.86 2.09 7.44
C SER A 29 4.17 3.34 7.96
N PHE A 30 4.58 4.51 7.47
CA PHE A 30 3.84 5.75 7.68
C PHE A 30 2.91 5.99 6.49
N ARG A 31 1.69 6.45 6.80
CA ARG A 31 0.69 6.81 5.79
C ARG A 31 0.46 8.31 5.83
N PHE A 32 0.68 8.96 4.69
CA PHE A 32 0.29 10.34 4.44
C PHE A 32 -0.96 10.35 3.58
N SER A 33 -1.83 11.34 3.80
CA SER A 33 -2.99 11.52 2.94
C SER A 33 -3.25 13.00 2.64
N LYS A 34 -3.64 13.27 1.40
CA LYS A 34 -4.10 14.59 0.96
C LYS A 34 -5.46 14.45 0.31
N LYS A 35 -6.47 15.07 0.92
CA LYS A 35 -7.80 15.20 0.32
C LYS A 35 -7.86 16.46 -0.55
N VAL A 36 -8.36 16.29 -1.78
CA VAL A 36 -8.60 17.36 -2.74
C VAL A 36 -10.11 17.42 -3.02
N SER A 37 -10.71 18.59 -2.81
CA SER A 37 -12.13 18.82 -3.16
C SER A 37 -12.26 19.15 -4.65
N LEU A 38 -13.26 18.57 -5.31
CA LEU A 38 -13.43 18.62 -6.76
C LEU A 38 -14.61 19.51 -7.19
N ILE A 39 -14.84 20.63 -6.51
CA ILE A 39 -16.00 21.51 -6.77
C ILE A 39 -16.05 21.84 -8.27
N LYS A 40 -17.04 21.28 -8.99
CA LYS A 40 -17.27 21.41 -10.45
C LYS A 40 -16.14 20.86 -11.35
N GLN A 41 -15.42 19.83 -10.91
CA GLN A 41 -14.33 19.19 -11.66
C GLN A 41 -14.64 17.74 -12.09
N ALA A 42 -15.84 17.23 -11.79
CA ALA A 42 -16.23 15.87 -12.14
C ALA A 42 -16.15 15.61 -13.67
N GLY A 43 -15.79 14.39 -14.06
CA GLY A 43 -15.61 14.00 -15.47
C GLY A 43 -14.32 14.48 -16.13
N LYS A 44 -13.53 15.35 -15.49
CA LYS A 44 -12.30 15.92 -16.07
C LYS A 44 -11.10 15.02 -15.88
N ASN A 45 -10.16 15.11 -16.82
CA ASN A 45 -8.83 14.55 -16.67
C ASN A 45 -8.05 15.33 -15.60
N PHE A 46 -7.24 14.60 -14.83
CA PHE A 46 -6.37 15.18 -13.82
C PHE A 46 -4.99 14.56 -13.86
N ARG A 47 -4.03 15.31 -13.33
CA ARG A 47 -2.67 14.87 -13.01
C ARG A 47 -2.38 15.26 -11.58
N TYR A 48 -1.94 14.30 -10.78
CA TYR A 48 -1.51 14.52 -9.42
C TYR A 48 -0.08 14.02 -9.25
N GLU A 49 0.80 14.89 -8.77
CA GLU A 49 2.21 14.59 -8.56
C GLU A 49 2.56 14.71 -7.08
N MET A 50 3.41 13.80 -6.64
CA MET A 50 4.03 13.84 -5.33
C MET A 50 5.53 13.63 -5.50
N ALA A 51 6.32 14.57 -4.99
CA ALA A 51 7.76 14.41 -4.85
C ALA A 51 8.06 13.78 -3.48
N VAL A 52 8.96 12.80 -3.47
CA VAL A 52 9.45 12.15 -2.25
C VAL A 52 10.97 12.17 -2.28
N ARG A 53 11.58 12.49 -1.16
CA ARG A 53 13.03 12.35 -0.96
C ARG A 53 13.30 11.45 0.23
N ALA A 54 14.28 10.58 0.09
CA ALA A 54 14.83 9.80 1.18
C ALA A 54 16.33 10.07 1.29
N GLU A 55 16.84 10.24 2.51
CA GLU A 55 18.30 10.42 2.75
C GLU A 55 19.11 9.18 2.37
N ASP A 56 18.49 7.99 2.39
CA ASP A 56 19.08 6.74 1.91
C ASP A 56 18.36 6.27 0.63
N LEU A 57 18.96 6.50 -0.54
CA LEU A 57 18.36 6.16 -1.84
C LEU A 57 18.12 4.66 -2.04
N GLN A 58 18.77 3.79 -1.26
CA GLN A 58 18.50 2.34 -1.26
C GLN A 58 17.14 2.01 -0.61
N THR A 59 16.50 2.97 0.10
CA THR A 59 15.20 2.79 0.78
C THR A 59 13.96 3.15 -0.05
N SER A 60 14.12 3.67 -1.27
CA SER A 60 12.98 3.91 -2.18
C SER A 60 12.12 2.70 -2.60
N PRO A 61 12.58 1.42 -2.59
CA PRO A 61 11.68 0.31 -2.88
C PRO A 61 10.65 0.16 -1.76
N GLY A 62 9.38 0.46 -2.07
CA GLY A 62 8.27 0.23 -1.15
C GLY A 62 7.26 1.38 -1.02
N VAL A 63 7.51 2.54 -1.63
CA VAL A 63 6.52 3.63 -1.65
C VAL A 63 5.29 3.20 -2.46
N LYS A 64 4.13 3.15 -1.80
CA LYS A 64 2.83 2.94 -2.47
C LYS A 64 2.13 4.29 -2.59
N PHE A 65 1.68 4.61 -3.79
CA PHE A 65 1.00 5.88 -4.07
C PHE A 65 -0.27 5.62 -4.87
N TYR A 66 -1.40 6.12 -4.36
CA TYR A 66 -2.71 5.90 -4.98
C TYR A 66 -3.76 6.93 -4.60
N GLY A 67 -4.83 7.04 -5.39
CA GLY A 67 -5.99 7.87 -5.11
C GLY A 67 -7.28 7.07 -4.99
N ILE A 68 -8.19 7.53 -4.13
CA ILE A 68 -9.56 7.02 -4.00
C ILE A 68 -10.51 8.20 -4.14
N ALA A 69 -11.39 8.14 -5.13
CA ALA A 69 -12.47 9.12 -5.30
C ALA A 69 -13.61 8.84 -4.31
N SER A 70 -14.29 9.90 -3.85
CA SER A 70 -15.47 9.79 -3.00
C SER A 70 -16.63 10.61 -3.55
N ASP A 71 -17.84 10.07 -3.40
CA ASP A 71 -19.09 10.73 -3.77
C ASP A 71 -19.55 11.77 -2.73
N LEU A 72 -20.71 12.39 -2.97
CA LEU A 72 -21.34 13.35 -2.06
C LEU A 72 -21.63 12.79 -0.66
N ASN A 73 -21.81 11.48 -0.53
CA ASN A 73 -22.06 10.79 0.74
C ASN A 73 -20.75 10.38 1.44
N GLY A 74 -19.59 10.72 0.86
CA GLY A 74 -18.29 10.29 1.34
C GLY A 74 -18.00 8.81 1.09
N LYS A 75 -18.81 8.11 0.29
CA LYS A 75 -18.56 6.71 -0.07
C LYS A 75 -17.51 6.64 -1.17
N PRO A 76 -16.60 5.64 -1.12
CA PRO A 76 -15.64 5.44 -2.20
C PRO A 76 -16.37 5.10 -3.49
N VAL A 77 -16.01 5.80 -4.57
CA VAL A 77 -16.43 5.41 -5.92
C VAL A 77 -15.59 4.20 -6.34
N PRO A 78 -16.18 3.18 -7.01
CA PRO A 78 -15.42 2.01 -7.44
C PRO A 78 -14.19 2.37 -8.28
N GLY A 79 -13.09 1.66 -8.01
CA GLY A 79 -11.81 1.90 -8.66
C GLY A 79 -10.81 2.63 -7.77
N LYS A 80 -9.55 2.56 -8.17
CA LYS A 80 -8.42 3.19 -7.51
C LYS A 80 -7.55 3.81 -8.59
N PHE A 81 -7.13 5.05 -8.38
CA PHE A 81 -6.11 5.65 -9.22
C PHE A 81 -4.77 5.15 -8.76
N GLU A 82 -4.05 4.42 -9.60
CA GLU A 82 -2.72 3.91 -9.26
C GLU A 82 -1.64 4.76 -9.92
N LYS A 83 -0.43 4.69 -9.37
CA LYS A 83 0.76 5.30 -9.96
C LYS A 83 0.95 4.81 -11.39
N ILE A 84 1.15 5.74 -12.32
CA ILE A 84 1.42 5.42 -13.73
C ILE A 84 2.87 5.73 -14.08
N GLU A 85 3.45 6.79 -13.51
CA GLU A 85 4.81 7.21 -13.83
C GLU A 85 5.65 7.43 -12.57
N GLN A 86 6.95 7.21 -12.74
CA GLN A 86 7.97 7.52 -11.76
C GLN A 86 9.15 8.15 -12.50
N ARG A 87 9.57 9.35 -12.08
CA ARG A 87 10.77 10.00 -12.59
C ARG A 87 11.66 10.45 -11.44
N ARG A 88 12.95 10.62 -11.71
CA ARG A 88 13.92 11.13 -10.76
C ARG A 88 14.37 12.51 -11.20
N GLU A 89 14.29 13.48 -10.30
CA GLU A 89 14.76 14.85 -10.48
C GLU A 89 15.70 15.18 -9.32
N GLN A 90 17.02 15.17 -9.59
CA GLN A 90 18.06 15.32 -8.57
C GLN A 90 17.90 14.27 -7.44
N GLU A 91 17.68 14.73 -6.20
CA GLU A 91 17.46 13.90 -5.01
C GLU A 91 16.00 13.42 -4.85
N TRP A 92 15.08 13.93 -5.67
CA TRP A 92 13.65 13.66 -5.56
C TRP A 92 13.21 12.56 -6.51
N VAL A 93 12.33 11.69 -6.02
CA VAL A 93 11.54 10.76 -6.83
C VAL A 93 10.14 11.32 -6.93
N ILE A 94 9.69 11.59 -8.16
CA ILE A 94 8.37 12.11 -8.44
C ILE A 94 7.47 10.97 -8.90
N TYR A 95 6.37 10.80 -8.19
CA TYR A 95 5.33 9.84 -8.48
C TYR A 95 4.13 10.55 -9.09
N THR A 96 3.66 10.06 -10.24
CA THR A 96 2.55 10.66 -10.97
C THR A 96 1.37 9.70 -11.05
N ILE A 97 0.19 10.22 -10.73
CA ILE A 97 -1.10 9.61 -11.04
C ILE A 97 -1.79 10.47 -12.11
N ILE A 98 -2.18 9.85 -13.20
CA ILE A 98 -3.01 10.46 -14.25
C ILE A 98 -4.30 9.66 -14.32
N GLY A 99 -5.42 10.34 -14.47
CA GLY A 99 -6.71 9.67 -14.63
C GLY A 99 -7.82 10.62 -15.01
N GLN A 100 -9.01 10.06 -15.15
CA GLN A 100 -10.23 10.83 -15.32
C GLN A 100 -11.08 10.71 -14.06
N LEU A 101 -11.58 11.82 -13.57
CA LEU A 101 -12.44 11.86 -12.39
C LEU A 101 -13.81 11.26 -12.73
N PRO A 102 -14.35 10.33 -11.91
CA PRO A 102 -15.71 9.88 -12.06
C PRO A 102 -16.69 11.06 -12.01
N GLU A 103 -17.76 10.99 -12.80
CA GLU A 103 -18.77 12.06 -12.85
C GLU A 103 -19.47 12.28 -11.50
N SER A 104 -19.52 11.24 -10.66
CA SER A 104 -20.09 11.31 -9.32
C SER A 104 -19.10 11.76 -8.23
N ALA A 105 -17.82 11.92 -8.57
CA ALA A 105 -16.78 12.22 -7.58
C ALA A 105 -16.81 13.70 -7.16
N VAL A 106 -16.77 13.94 -5.85
CA VAL A 106 -16.70 15.30 -5.26
C VAL A 106 -15.41 15.55 -4.50
N SER A 107 -14.65 14.48 -4.21
CA SER A 107 -13.30 14.60 -3.69
C SER A 107 -12.45 13.41 -4.13
N VAL A 108 -11.13 13.58 -4.10
CA VAL A 108 -10.18 12.48 -4.20
C VAL A 108 -9.24 12.58 -3.01
N SER A 109 -9.01 11.46 -2.34
CA SER A 109 -7.98 11.33 -1.32
C SER A 109 -6.80 10.59 -1.93
N PHE A 110 -5.65 11.24 -1.97
CA PHE A 110 -4.38 10.64 -2.37
C PHE A 110 -3.65 10.15 -1.14
N TYR A 111 -3.19 8.90 -1.20
CA TYR A 111 -2.53 8.21 -0.12
C TYR A 111 -1.12 7.83 -0.53
N THR A 112 -0.21 7.99 0.41
CA THR A 112 1.18 7.58 0.28
C THR A 112 1.56 6.74 1.47
N ASP A 113 1.90 5.48 1.22
CA ASP A 113 2.46 4.59 2.23
C ASP A 113 3.96 4.50 1.99
N ILE A 114 4.76 4.90 2.99
CA ILE A 114 6.22 4.79 2.98
C ILE A 114 6.71 3.82 4.05
N PRO A 115 7.82 3.10 3.83
CA PRO A 115 8.48 2.33 4.88
C PRO A 115 8.86 3.22 6.07
N ALA A 116 8.72 2.72 7.31
CA ALA A 116 9.08 3.50 8.50
C ALA A 116 10.59 3.58 8.77
N ARG A 117 11.41 2.79 8.07
CA ARG A 117 12.87 2.90 8.14
C ARG A 117 13.33 4.05 7.26
N GLY A 118 14.25 4.86 7.77
CA GLY A 118 14.85 5.99 7.06
C GLY A 118 14.15 7.33 7.35
N THR A 119 14.79 8.41 6.88
CA THR A 119 14.25 9.77 6.92
C THR A 119 13.60 10.09 5.58
N TRP A 120 12.35 10.55 5.61
CA TRP A 120 11.53 10.81 4.43
C TRP A 120 11.00 12.25 4.44
N TYR A 121 10.94 12.84 3.26
CA TYR A 121 10.43 14.19 2.99
C TYR A 121 9.43 14.16 1.84
#